data_AF-A0A931VD86-F1
#
_entry.id   AF-A0A931VD86-F1
#
_cell.length_a   1.000
_cell.length_b   1.000
_cell.length_c   1.000
_cell.angle_alpha   90.00
_cell.angle_beta   90.00
_cell.angle_gamma   90.00
#
_symmetry.space_group_name_H-M   'P 1'
#
loop_
_entity.id
_entity.type
_entity.pdbx_description
1 polymer ?
#
loop_
_entity_poly.entity_id
_entity_poly.type
_entity_poly.pdbx_seq_one_letter_code
_entity_poly.pdbx_strand_id
1 'polypeptide(L)'
;KGLMPNPKNGTVTPKPEEAAKKYEAGQVNFKTEAKFPILHLSIGKMSFTPEQLNENIRTALGSVPAGKMRSITLKSTMSPGIKIDFTAI
;
A
#
# COMPACT_ATOMS: atom_id res chain seq x y z
N LYS A 1 17.19 -10.65 -4.60
CA LYS A 1 18.34 -10.08 -3.87
C LYS A 1 18.61 -8.67 -4.39
N GLY A 2 17.96 -7.67 -3.80
CA GLY A 2 18.09 -6.25 -4.16
C GLY A 2 17.87 -5.37 -2.92
N LEU A 3 18.34 -5.85 -1.76
CA LEU A 3 18.16 -5.25 -0.44
C LEU A 3 19.27 -4.24 -0.12
N MET A 4 19.74 -3.49 -1.11
CA MET A 4 20.72 -2.44 -0.83
C MET A 4 20.01 -1.33 -0.04
N PRO A 5 20.50 -0.92 1.14
CA PRO A 5 19.87 0.14 1.93
C PRO A 5 19.76 1.42 1.09
N ASN A 6 18.56 1.98 1.03
CA ASN A 6 18.26 3.15 0.22
C ASN A 6 17.82 4.29 1.15
N PRO A 7 18.54 5.43 1.19
CA PRO A 7 18.16 6.59 1.99
C PRO A 7 16.75 7.10 1.69
N LYS A 8 16.27 6.98 0.45
CA LYS A 8 14.91 7.39 0.07
C LYS A 8 13.82 6.54 0.72
N ASN A 9 14.13 5.30 1.03
CA ASN A 9 13.17 4.40 1.68
C ASN A 9 13.23 4.50 3.19
N GLY A 10 14.20 5.25 3.76
CA GLY A 10 14.40 5.41 5.21
C GLY A 10 15.26 4.33 5.86
N THR A 11 15.85 3.40 5.09
CA THR A 11 16.64 2.29 5.65
C THR A 11 18.07 2.69 6.03
N VAL A 12 18.44 3.96 5.85
CA VAL A 12 19.70 4.54 6.33
C VAL A 12 19.33 5.61 7.36
N THR A 13 19.25 5.19 8.63
CA THR A 13 18.91 6.07 9.77
C THR A 13 19.90 5.85 10.92
N PRO A 14 20.15 6.87 11.76
CA PRO A 14 21.07 6.77 12.90
C PRO A 14 20.58 5.83 14.01
N LYS A 15 19.31 5.41 13.97
CA LYS A 15 18.69 4.47 14.91
C LYS A 15 18.13 3.24 14.18
N PRO A 16 18.93 2.17 13.99
CA PRO A 16 18.51 1.00 13.21
C PRO A 16 17.39 0.18 13.89
N GLU A 17 17.34 0.13 15.23
CA GLU A 17 16.36 -0.68 15.97
C GLU A 17 14.92 -0.16 15.85
N GLU A 18 14.74 1.16 15.96
CA GLU A 18 13.42 1.79 15.77
C GLU A 18 12.95 1.67 14.32
N ALA A 19 13.88 1.76 13.36
CA ALA A 19 13.58 1.58 11.94
C ALA A 19 13.17 0.14 11.65
N ALA A 20 13.90 -0.85 12.18
CA ALA A 20 13.57 -2.27 12.03
C ALA A 20 12.14 -2.58 12.53
N LYS A 21 11.78 -2.11 13.74
CA LYS A 21 10.43 -2.27 14.29
C LYS A 21 9.34 -1.66 13.41
N LYS A 22 9.60 -0.50 12.79
CA LYS A 22 8.66 0.17 11.87
C LYS A 22 8.51 -0.57 10.53
N TYR A 23 9.58 -1.16 10.02
CA TYR A 23 9.50 -2.00 8.81
C TYR A 23 8.85 -3.36 9.09
N GLU A 24 9.12 -3.97 10.24
CA GLU A 24 8.47 -5.21 10.69
C GLU A 24 6.96 -5.00 10.88
N ALA A 25 6.55 -3.82 11.35
CA ALA A 25 5.14 -3.42 11.43
C ALA A 25 4.48 -3.24 10.04
N GLY A 26 5.20 -3.44 8.93
CA GLY A 26 4.62 -3.51 7.60
C GLY A 26 4.44 -2.15 6.93
N GLN A 27 5.32 -1.18 7.19
CA GLN A 27 5.25 0.13 6.54
C GLN A 27 5.35 0.01 5.01
N VAL A 28 4.27 0.35 4.29
CA VAL A 28 4.23 0.37 2.82
C VAL A 28 4.39 1.80 2.33
N ASN A 29 5.54 2.09 1.71
CA ASN A 29 5.76 3.35 1.03
C ASN A 29 5.22 3.25 -0.40
N PHE A 30 4.19 4.04 -0.71
CA PHE A 30 3.62 4.13 -2.04
C PHE A 30 4.11 5.39 -2.75
N LYS A 31 4.38 5.26 -4.05
CA LYS A 31 4.76 6.37 -4.93
C LYS A 31 3.81 6.36 -6.12
N THR A 32 3.38 7.54 -6.55
CA THR A 32 2.63 7.70 -7.80
C THR A 32 3.55 7.45 -8.99
N GLU A 33 3.04 6.81 -10.03
CA GLU A 33 3.79 6.71 -11.28
C GLU A 33 4.10 8.10 -11.86
N ALA A 34 5.24 8.24 -12.53
CA ALA A 34 5.67 9.52 -13.10
C ALA A 34 4.88 9.90 -14.36
N LYS A 35 4.33 8.92 -15.07
CA LYS A 35 3.66 9.10 -16.37
C LYS A 35 2.13 9.12 -16.26
N PHE A 36 1.58 8.40 -15.28
CA PHE A 36 0.14 8.37 -15.02
C PHE A 36 -0.10 8.60 -13.53
N PRO A 37 -1.16 9.33 -13.13
CA PRO A 37 -1.50 9.53 -11.72
C PRO A 37 -2.18 8.27 -11.15
N ILE A 38 -1.50 7.12 -11.24
CA ILE A 38 -1.96 5.83 -10.74
C ILE A 38 -1.09 5.43 -9.55
N LEU A 39 -1.76 4.89 -8.53
CA LEU A 39 -1.15 4.35 -7.33
C LEU A 39 -1.34 2.83 -7.33
N HIS A 40 -0.23 2.09 -7.27
CA HIS A 40 -0.25 0.64 -7.10
C HIS A 40 0.13 0.31 -5.65
N LEU A 41 -0.80 -0.30 -4.92
CA LEU A 41 -0.60 -0.72 -3.54
C LEU A 41 -0.95 -2.21 -3.39
N SER A 42 -0.06 -2.96 -2.74
CA SER A 42 -0.35 -4.33 -2.30
C SER A 42 -0.97 -4.31 -0.90
N ILE A 43 -2.27 -4.61 -0.81
CA ILE A 43 -3.05 -4.54 0.44
C ILE A 43 -2.92 -5.83 1.28
N GLY A 44 -2.49 -6.93 0.66
CA GLY A 44 -2.27 -8.21 1.33
C GLY A 44 -2.06 -9.37 0.36
N LYS A 45 -2.08 -10.58 0.90
CA LYS A 45 -2.09 -11.85 0.14
C LYS A 45 -3.45 -12.53 0.30
N MET A 46 -3.78 -13.43 -0.63
CA MET A 46 -5.01 -14.26 -0.54
C MET A 46 -5.07 -15.14 0.71
N SER A 47 -3.93 -15.37 1.38
CA SER A 47 -3.86 -16.14 2.63
C SER A 47 -4.32 -15.35 3.87
N PHE A 48 -4.67 -14.08 3.74
CA PHE A 48 -5.16 -13.26 4.86
C PHE A 48 -6.66 -13.50 5.08
N THR A 49 -7.11 -13.30 6.31
CA THR A 49 -8.53 -13.38 6.62
C THR A 49 -9.30 -12.21 5.97
N PRO A 50 -10.59 -12.39 5.64
CA PRO A 50 -11.39 -11.32 5.03
C PRO A 50 -11.49 -10.06 5.92
N GLU A 51 -11.48 -10.22 7.24
CA GLU A 51 -11.51 -9.12 8.20
C GLU A 51 -10.25 -8.24 8.12
N GLN A 52 -9.06 -8.89 8.10
CA GLN A 52 -7.78 -8.20 7.95
C GLN A 52 -7.66 -7.48 6.60
N LEU A 53 -8.19 -8.07 5.53
CA LEU A 53 -8.21 -7.42 4.22
C LEU A 53 -9.09 -6.16 4.24
N ASN A 54 -10.27 -6.23 4.85
CA ASN A 54 -11.16 -5.07 4.97
C ASN A 54 -10.53 -3.92 5.78
N GLU A 55 -9.87 -4.24 6.90
CA GLU A 55 -9.18 -3.25 7.72
C GLU A 55 -8.02 -2.58 6.97
N ASN A 56 -7.23 -3.37 6.24
CA ASN A 56 -6.14 -2.86 5.42
C ASN A 56 -6.65 -1.97 4.27
N ILE A 57 -7.77 -2.33 3.62
CA ILE A 57 -8.39 -1.52 2.56
C ILE A 57 -8.82 -0.16 3.14
N ARG A 58 -9.51 -0.15 4.29
CA ARG A 58 -9.96 1.09 4.95
C ARG A 58 -8.77 1.98 5.32
N THR A 59 -7.73 1.39 5.89
CA THR A 59 -6.49 2.12 6.25
C THR A 59 -5.79 2.69 5.02
N ALA A 60 -5.69 1.91 3.95
CA ALA A 60 -5.11 2.37 2.68
C ALA A 60 -5.90 3.54 2.08
N LEU A 61 -7.24 3.45 2.09
CA LEU A 61 -8.10 4.52 1.58
C LEU A 61 -8.01 5.80 2.41
N GLY A 62 -8.00 5.68 3.74
CA GLY A 62 -7.84 6.82 4.65
C GLY A 62 -6.46 7.50 4.59
N SER A 63 -5.41 6.76 4.19
CA SER A 63 -4.06 7.31 4.04
C SER A 63 -3.90 8.26 2.84
N VAL A 64 -4.83 8.21 1.88
CA VAL A 64 -4.80 9.04 0.68
C VAL A 64 -5.76 10.21 0.87
N PRO A 65 -5.35 11.46 0.54
CA PRO A 65 -6.19 12.63 0.75
C PRO A 65 -7.51 12.56 -0.03
N ALA A 66 -8.61 12.85 0.67
CA ALA A 66 -9.96 12.90 0.11
C ALA A 66 -10.03 13.85 -1.11
N GLY A 67 -10.75 13.43 -2.16
CA GLY A 67 -10.96 14.22 -3.38
C GLY A 67 -9.93 14.04 -4.51
N LYS A 68 -8.84 13.30 -4.29
CA LYS A 68 -7.86 12.97 -5.35
C LYS A 68 -8.06 11.60 -5.99
N MET A 69 -9.00 10.80 -5.50
CA MET A 69 -9.30 9.48 -6.05
C MET A 69 -10.46 9.53 -7.05
N ARG A 70 -10.24 9.00 -8.25
CA ARG A 70 -11.27 8.93 -9.32
C ARG A 70 -11.87 7.54 -9.51
N SER A 71 -11.07 6.49 -9.33
CA SER A 71 -11.49 5.09 -9.47
C SER A 71 -10.59 4.20 -8.61
N ILE A 72 -11.17 3.17 -7.99
CA ILE A 72 -10.45 2.10 -7.29
C ILE A 72 -10.70 0.81 -8.04
N THR A 73 -9.65 0.07 -8.34
CA THR A 73 -9.75 -1.27 -8.94
C THR A 73 -8.96 -2.24 -8.10
N LEU A 74 -9.63 -3.29 -7.60
CA LEU A 74 -8.95 -4.40 -6.93
C LEU A 74 -8.74 -5.53 -7.93
N LYS A 75 -7.52 -6.05 -7.96
CA LYS A 75 -7.16 -7.23 -8.74
C LYS A 75 -6.18 -8.09 -7.96
N SER A 76 -6.22 -9.39 -8.21
CA SER A 76 -5.12 -10.30 -7.86
C SER A 76 -4.08 -10.32 -8.99
N THR A 77 -2.93 -10.96 -8.76
CA THR A 77 -1.79 -10.98 -9.70
C THR A 77 -2.18 -11.45 -11.09
N MET A 78 -3.12 -12.40 -11.20
CA MET A 78 -3.56 -13.01 -12.46
C MET A 78 -5.08 -13.01 -12.65
N SER A 79 -5.82 -12.17 -11.93
CA SER A 79 -7.29 -12.16 -11.99
C SER A 79 -7.83 -10.90 -12.67
N PRO A 80 -9.04 -10.96 -13.27
CA PRO A 80 -9.71 -9.77 -13.76
C PRO A 80 -9.90 -8.74 -12.63
N GLY A 81 -9.81 -7.46 -12.99
CA GLY A 81 -9.97 -6.37 -12.03
C GLY A 81 -11.44 -6.04 -11.79
N ILE A 82 -11.81 -5.90 -10.53
CA ILE A 82 -13.15 -5.49 -10.09
C ILE A 82 -13.05 -4.01 -9.69
N LYS A 83 -13.90 -3.18 -10.30
CA LYS A 83 -14.05 -1.77 -9.91
C LYS A 83 -14.90 -1.70 -8.64
N ILE A 84 -14.48 -0.85 -7.72
CA ILE A 84 -15.20 -0.61 -6.46
C ILE A 84 -15.68 0.83 -6.47
N ASP A 85 -16.93 1.03 -6.06
CA ASP A 85 -17.53 2.35 -5.94
C ASP A 85 -17.15 3.01 -4.62
N PHE A 86 -16.87 4.32 -4.70
CA PHE A 86 -16.52 5.16 -3.55
C PHE A 86 -17.67 5.39 -2.57
N THR A 87 -18.91 5.23 -3.02
CA THR A 87 -20.10 5.65 -2.27
C THR A 87 -20.45 4.73 -1.12
N ALA A 88 -19.90 3.51 -1.08
CA ALA A 88 -20.29 2.46 -0.14
C ALA A 88 -19.32 2.27 1.04
N ILE A 89 -18.36 3.17 1.24
CA ILE A 89 -17.35 3.11 2.32
C ILE A 89 -17.50 4.30 3.25
#